data_AF-A0A2E8SWQ8-F1
#
_entry.id   AF-A0A2E8SWQ8-F1
#
_cell.length_a   1.000
_cell.length_b   1.000
_cell.length_c   1.000
_cell.angle_alpha   90.00
_cell.angle_beta   90.00
_cell.angle_gamma   90.00
#
_symmetry.space_group_name_H-M   'P 1'
#
loop_
_entity.id
_entity.type
_entity.pdbx_description
1 polymer ?
#
loop_
_entity_poly.entity_id
_entity_poly.type
_entity_poly.pdbx_seq_one_letter_code
_entity_poly.pdbx_strand_id
1 'polypeptide(L)' 'MTAHHPRWALAWKFPPEEAASVLLDVEWQTGRTGNITPVARIAPQRVGGVTVENTTLHNPGEV' A
#
# COMPACT_ATOMS: atom_id res chain seq x y z
N MET A 1 22.37 -27.79 13.15
CA MET A 1 22.52 -26.33 12.99
C MET A 1 21.15 -25.75 12.66
N THR A 2 20.70 -24.69 13.33
CA THR A 2 19.54 -23.91 12.87
C THR A 2 20.10 -22.71 12.11
N ALA A 3 20.07 -22.76 10.78
CA ALA A 3 20.64 -21.70 9.92
C ALA A 3 19.68 -20.52 9.70
N HIS A 4 18.42 -20.62 10.14
CA HIS A 4 17.34 -19.70 9.75
C HIS A 4 16.66 -18.94 10.91
N HIS A 5 16.63 -19.49 12.14
CA HIS A 5 15.96 -18.84 13.30
C HIS A 5 16.39 -19.43 14.67
N PRO A 6 16.33 -18.63 15.75
CA PRO A 6 16.62 -19.07 17.12
C PRO A 6 15.56 -20.06 17.65
N ARG A 7 15.96 -20.96 18.57
CA ARG A 7 15.05 -21.97 19.16
C ARG A 7 14.28 -21.50 20.40
N TRP A 8 14.72 -20.38 20.99
CA TRP A 8 14.21 -19.85 22.26
C TRP A 8 13.31 -18.63 22.09
N ALA A 9 13.07 -18.18 20.85
CA ALA A 9 12.20 -17.05 20.53
C ALA A 9 11.41 -17.33 19.24
N LEU A 10 10.23 -16.71 19.14
CA LEU A 10 9.32 -16.79 18.01
C LEU A 10 8.75 -15.39 17.73
N ALA A 11 8.52 -15.06 16.46
CA ALA A 11 7.73 -13.90 16.08
C ALA A 11 6.23 -14.26 16.02
N TRP A 12 5.43 -13.64 16.90
CA TRP A 12 3.97 -13.72 16.81
C TRP A 12 3.46 -12.64 15.86
N LYS A 13 3.07 -13.04 14.65
CA LYS A 13 2.58 -12.10 13.63
C LYS A 13 1.09 -11.83 13.83
N PHE A 14 0.70 -10.57 13.72
CA PHE A 14 -0.70 -10.18 13.58
C PHE A 14 -1.23 -10.61 12.20
N PRO A 15 -2.56 -10.78 12.06
CA PRO A 15 -3.16 -11.02 10.75
C PRO A 15 -2.71 -9.95 9.75
N PRO A 16 -2.16 -10.33 8.59
CA PRO A 16 -1.83 -9.37 7.56
C PRO A 16 -3.12 -8.76 7.02
N GLU A 17 -3.12 -7.45 6.84
CA GLU A 17 -4.24 -6.73 6.24
C GLU A 17 -3.83 -6.27 4.85
N GLU A 18 -4.33 -7.00 3.85
CA GLU A 18 -4.17 -6.69 2.45
C GLU A 18 -5.54 -6.74 1.79
N ALA A 19 -5.79 -5.84 0.85
CA ALA A 19 -7.04 -5.83 0.12
C ALA A 19 -6.79 -5.58 -1.37
N ALA A 20 -7.37 -6.45 -2.19
CA ALA A 20 -7.44 -6.24 -3.62
C ALA A 20 -8.62 -5.32 -3.94
N SER A 21 -8.42 -4.38 -4.86
CA SER A 21 -9.49 -3.51 -5.37
C SER A 21 -9.29 -3.25 -6.87
N VAL A 22 -10.32 -2.71 -7.51
CA VAL A 22 -10.31 -2.32 -8.92
C VAL A 22 -9.83 -0.88 -9.04
N LEU A 23 -8.83 -0.64 -9.88
CA LEU A 23 -8.40 0.70 -10.27
C LEU A 23 -9.47 1.34 -11.16
N LEU A 24 -10.01 2.49 -10.73
CA LEU A 24 -11.04 3.23 -11.43
C LEU A 24 -10.45 4.35 -12.29
N ASP A 25 -9.49 5.11 -11.73
CA ASP A 25 -8.85 6.23 -12.41
C ASP A 25 -7.50 6.59 -11.76
N VAL A 26 -6.69 7.42 -12.43
CA VAL A 26 -5.43 7.96 -11.90
C VAL A 26 -5.43 9.49 -12.06
N GLU A 27 -5.46 10.18 -10.92
CA GLU A 27 -5.35 11.63 -10.85
C GLU A 27 -3.88 12.05 -10.69
N TRP A 28 -3.45 13.08 -11.43
CA TRP A 28 -2.09 13.59 -11.37
C TRP A 28 -2.03 14.87 -10.55
N GLN A 29 -1.37 14.82 -9.40
CA GLN A 29 -1.26 15.95 -8.48
C GLN A 29 0.10 16.62 -8.61
N THR A 30 0.12 17.94 -8.80
CA THR A 30 1.36 18.73 -8.81
C THR A 30 1.65 19.26 -7.41
N GLY A 31 2.75 18.80 -6.82
CA GLY A 31 3.25 19.29 -5.54
C GLY A 31 3.84 20.69 -5.63
N ARG A 32 4.07 21.31 -4.47
CA ARG A 32 4.59 22.69 -4.35
C ARG A 32 5.92 22.91 -5.07
N THR A 33 6.75 21.88 -5.18
CA THR A 33 8.07 21.92 -5.84
C THR A 33 8.01 21.52 -7.32
N GLY A 34 6.83 21.28 -7.88
CA GLY A 34 6.65 20.84 -9.27
C GLY A 34 6.69 19.32 -9.47
N ASN A 35 6.88 18.52 -8.41
CA ASN A 35 6.78 17.07 -8.51
C ASN A 35 5.35 16.65 -8.88
N ILE A 36 5.21 15.78 -9.87
CA ILE A 36 3.92 15.22 -10.28
C ILE A 36 3.77 13.83 -9.65
N THR A 37 2.79 13.70 -8.76
CA THR A 37 2.51 12.45 -8.04
C THR A 37 1.22 11.83 -8.60
N PRO A 38 1.27 10.58 -9.10
CA PRO A 38 0.08 9.83 -9.48
C PRO A 38 -0.66 9.30 -8.24
N VAL A 39 -1.96 9.59 -8.17
CA VAL A 39 -2.86 9.08 -7.14
C VAL A 39 -3.95 8.24 -7.81
N ALA A 40 -3.99 6.95 -7.49
CA ALA A 40 -5.00 6.02 -7.97
C ALA A 40 -6.29 6.17 -7.17
N ARG A 41 -7.41 6.28 -7.87
CA ARG A 41 -8.76 6.08 -7.32
C ARG A 41 -9.14 4.62 -7.50
N ILE A 42 -9.56 3.99 -6.40
CA ILE A 42 -9.94 2.58 -6.40
C ILE A 42 -11.39 2.42 -5.96
N ALA A 43 -12.00 1.29 -6.28
CA ALA A 43 -13.28 0.93 -5.67
C ALA A 43 -13.13 0.90 -4.13
N PRO A 44 -14.07 1.47 -3.37
CA PRO A 44 -13.95 1.57 -1.92
C PRO A 44 -13.71 0.21 -1.27
N GLN A 45 -12.67 0.11 -0.45
CA GLN A 45 -12.26 -1.17 0.15
C GLN A 45 -11.81 -0.99 1.60
N ARG A 46 -12.06 -1.98 2.47
CA ARG A 46 -11.74 -1.89 3.90
C ARG A 46 -10.36 -2.46 4.21
N VAL A 47 -9.51 -1.66 4.85
CA VAL A 47 -8.15 -2.00 5.32
C VAL A 47 -7.96 -1.35 6.69
N GLY A 48 -7.44 -2.05 7.71
CA GLY A 48 -7.18 -1.43 9.03
C GLY A 48 -8.40 -0.87 9.74
N GLY A 49 -9.59 -1.40 9.44
CA GLY A 49 -10.85 -0.88 9.98
C GLY A 49 -11.32 0.44 9.36
N VAL A 50 -10.61 0.99 8.37
CA VAL A 50 -11.00 2.19 7.62
C VAL A 50 -11.35 1.84 6.17
N THR A 51 -12.23 2.63 5.56
CA THR A 51 -12.53 2.52 4.12
C THR A 51 -11.55 3.40 3.35
N VAL A 52 -10.87 2.79 2.38
CA VAL A 52 -9.88 3.45 1.52
C VAL A 52 -10.43 3.53 0.10
N GLU A 53 -10.35 4.71 -0.50
CA GLU A 53 -10.78 4.98 -1.89
C GLU A 53 -9.64 5.52 -2.75
N ASN A 54 -8.51 5.90 -2.15
CA ASN A 54 -7.35 6.45 -2.83
C ASN A 54 -6.07 5.76 -2.38
N THR A 55 -5.16 5.52 -3.32
CA THR A 55 -3.81 5.01 -3.04
C THR A 55 -2.78 5.76 -3.87
N THR A 56 -1.56 5.87 -3.36
CA THR A 56 -0.44 6.48 -4.08
C THR A 56 0.18 5.47 -5.04
N LEU A 57 0.56 5.90 -6.25
CA LEU A 57 1.41 5.13 -7.15
C LEU A 57 2.87 5.62 -7.13
N HIS A 58 3.21 6.43 -6.12
CA HIS A 58 4.53 7.00 -5.85
C HIS A 58 5.08 7.93 -6.94
N ASN A 59 5.45 7.41 -8.11
CA ASN A 59 6.08 8.17 -9.18
C ASN A 59 5.80 7.55 -10.56
N PRO A 60 5.92 8.32 -11.66
CA PRO A 60 5.65 7.82 -13.02
C PRO A 60 6.48 6.62 -13.47
N GLY A 61 7.63 6.35 -12.85
CA GLY A 61 8.47 5.18 -13.17
C GLY A 61 8.01 3.88 -12.50
N GLU A 62 7.07 3.98 -11.56
CA GLU A 62 6.47 2.87 -10.80
C GLU A 62 4.99 2.65 -11.16
N VAL A 63 4.42 3.47 -12.05
CA VAL A 63 3.05 3.36 -12.59
C VAL A 63 2.97 2.30 -13.68
#